data_AF-A0A1V3RSB4-F1
#
_entry.id   AF-A0A1V3RSB4-F1
#
_cell.length_a   1.000
_cell.length_b   1.000
_cell.length_c   1.000
_cell.angle_alpha   90.00
_cell.angle_beta   90.00
_cell.angle_gamma   90.00
#
_symmetry.space_group_name_H-M   'P 1'
#
loop_
_entity.id
_entity.type
_entity.pdbx_description
1 polymer ?
#
loop_
_entity_poly.entity_id
_entity_poly.type
_entity_poly.pdbx_seq_one_letter_code
_entity_poly.pdbx_strand_id
1 'polypeptide(L)' 'AGRGHSHLHMAVAAATGEVFGGHVAPGCRVRTTAEVLLALLPEWAFTRELDAATGYAELVVKARDA' A
#
# COMPACT_ATOMS: atom_id res chain seq x y z
N ALA A 1 -14.47 4.35 -12.26
CA ALA A 1 -14.07 3.61 -11.05
C ALA A 1 -12.54 3.70 -10.93
N GLY A 2 -12.03 4.37 -9.90
CA GLY A 2 -10.59 4.56 -9.73
C GLY A 2 -9.91 3.20 -9.51
N ARG A 3 -8.84 2.92 -10.24
CA ARG A 3 -7.99 1.74 -10.02
C ARG A 3 -7.54 1.74 -8.55
N GLY A 4 -7.66 0.62 -7.87
CA GLY A 4 -7.22 0.50 -6.47
C GLY A 4 -5.75 0.94 -6.33
N HIS A 5 -5.47 1.79 -5.34
CA HIS A 5 -4.10 2.17 -5.01
C HIS A 5 -3.64 1.41 -3.77
N SER A 6 -2.41 0.90 -3.82
CA SER A 6 -1.77 0.26 -2.68
C SER A 6 -1.20 1.34 -1.75
N HIS A 7 -1.60 1.33 -0.47
CA HIS A 7 -1.02 2.19 0.56
C HIS A 7 0.03 1.37 1.32
N LEU A 8 1.29 1.47 0.91
CA LEU A 8 2.39 0.68 1.44
C LEU A 8 3.35 1.55 2.25
N HIS A 9 3.84 1.00 3.36
CA HIS A 9 4.89 1.57 4.20
C HIS A 9 5.99 0.54 4.35
N MET A 10 7.23 0.99 4.50
CA MET A 10 8.38 0.11 4.61
C MET A 10 9.39 0.67 5.60
N ALA A 11 10.12 -0.22 6.28
CA ALA A 11 11.33 0.10 7.01
C ALA A 11 12.53 -0.60 6.33
N VAL A 12 13.63 0.12 6.13
CA VAL A 12 14.86 -0.38 5.50
C VAL A 12 16.07 -0.05 6.36
N ALA A 13 17.03 -0.96 6.41
CA ALA A 13 18.29 -0.75 7.13
C ALA A 13 19.43 -0.45 6.15
N ALA A 14 20.24 0.55 6.46
CA ALA A 14 21.51 0.80 5.79
C ALA A 14 22.58 -0.22 6.25
N ALA A 15 23.70 -0.27 5.53
CA ALA A 15 24.82 -1.15 5.90
C ALA A 15 25.43 -0.83 7.27
N THR A 16 25.22 0.39 7.78
CA THR A 16 25.62 0.86 9.12
C THR A 16 24.67 0.42 10.24
N GLY A 17 23.50 -0.15 9.90
CA GLY A 17 22.46 -0.53 10.85
C GLY A 17 21.42 0.57 11.13
N GLU A 18 21.59 1.77 10.58
CA GLU A 18 20.58 2.84 10.66
C GLU A 18 19.29 2.41 9.93
N VAL A 19 18.14 2.68 10.54
CA VAL A 19 16.82 2.33 10.00
C VAL A 19 16.11 3.58 9.50
N PHE A 20 15.60 3.50 8.27
CA PHE A 20 14.78 4.51 7.63
C PHE A 20 13.38 3.95 7.41
N GLY A 21 12.35 4.76 7.58
CA GLY A 21 10.96 4.33 7.40
C GLY A 21 10.08 5.41 6.79
N GLY A 22 9.02 4.99 6.10
CA GLY A 22 8.03 5.90 5.54
C GLY A 22 7.13 5.27 4.49
N HIS A 23 6.43 6.14 3.75
CA HIS A 23 5.59 5.77 2.62
C HIS A 23 6.42 5.26 1.45
N VAL A 24 6.02 4.14 0.85
CA VAL A 24 6.71 3.57 -0.31
C VAL A 24 6.34 4.35 -1.56
N ALA A 25 7.32 4.99 -2.17
CA ALA A 25 7.20 5.65 -3.46
C ALA A 25 7.71 4.75 -4.61
N PRO A 26 7.33 5.03 -5.87
CA PRO A 26 7.96 4.40 -7.02
C PRO A 26 9.48 4.58 -7.00
N GLY A 27 10.22 3.55 -7.41
CA GLY A 27 11.69 3.57 -7.50
C GLY A 27 12.43 2.67 -6.51
N CYS A 28 11.73 2.00 -5.60
CA CYS A 28 12.33 0.94 -4.76
C CYS A 28 12.75 -0.26 -5.64
N ARG A 29 14.06 -0.41 -5.87
CA ARG A 29 14.63 -1.50 -6.68
C ARG A 29 15.13 -2.63 -5.78
N VAL A 30 14.64 -3.84 -6.04
CA VAL A 30 15.15 -5.05 -5.39
C VAL A 30 16.62 -5.25 -5.77
N ARG A 31 17.49 -5.41 -4.77
CA ARG A 31 18.94 -5.63 -4.99
C ARG A 31 19.25 -7.11 -5.27
N THR A 32 18.74 -8.00 -4.41
CA THR A 32 18.97 -9.45 -4.51
C THR A 32 17.66 -10.20 -4.65
N THR A 33 16.79 -10.13 -3.63
CA THR A 33 15.48 -10.75 -3.60
C THR A 33 14.49 -9.88 -2.83
N ALA A 34 13.21 -10.04 -3.15
CA ALA A 34 12.11 -9.57 -2.33
C ALA A 34 11.13 -10.74 -2.17
N GLU A 35 11.05 -11.25 -0.95
CA GLU A 35 10.10 -12.30 -0.60
C GLU A 35 8.81 -11.64 -0.14
N VAL A 36 7.73 -11.82 -0.92
CA VAL A 36 6.46 -11.11 -0.72
C VAL A 36 5.34 -12.12 -0.57
N LEU A 37 4.58 -12.00 0.51
CA LEU A 37 3.32 -12.72 0.73
C LEU A 37 2.14 -11.76 0.58
N LEU A 38 1.17 -12.12 -0.25
CA LEU A 38 -0.06 -11.34 -0.45
C LEU A 38 -1.26 -12.13 0.06
N ALA A 39 -2.02 -11.54 0.98
CA ALA A 39 -3.30 -12.06 1.40
C ALA A 39 -4.41 -11.48 0.53
N LEU A 40 -5.20 -12.35 -0.11
CA LEU A 40 -6.35 -11.95 -0.93
C LEU A 40 -7.63 -12.03 -0.10
N LEU A 41 -8.48 -11.01 -0.23
CA LEU A 41 -9.79 -10.94 0.39
C LEU A 41 -10.86 -10.89 -0.71
N PRO A 42 -11.22 -12.04 -1.30
CA PRO A 42 -12.02 -12.09 -2.54
C PRO A 42 -13.45 -11.55 -2.35
N GLU A 43 -14.02 -11.67 -1.15
CA GLU A 43 -15.34 -11.17 -0.79
C GLU A 43 -15.39 -9.64 -0.62
N TRP A 44 -14.24 -8.96 -0.71
CA TRP A 44 -14.12 -7.53 -0.45
C TRP A 44 -13.56 -6.77 -1.65
N ALA A 45 -14.02 -5.54 -1.81
CA ALA A 45 -13.50 -4.56 -2.75
C ALA A 45 -12.94 -3.38 -1.96
N PHE A 46 -11.66 -3.08 -2.21
CA PHE A 46 -10.99 -1.89 -1.68
C PHE A 46 -10.99 -0.82 -2.76
N THR A 47 -11.69 0.28 -2.50
CA THR A 47 -11.73 1.46 -3.36
C THR A 47 -11.13 2.65 -2.62
N ARG A 48 -10.95 3.77 -3.32
CA ARG A 48 -10.59 5.04 -2.68
C ARG A 48 -11.51 6.15 -3.16
N GLU A 49 -11.98 6.96 -2.22
CA GLU A 49 -12.91 8.08 -2.46
C GLU A 49 -12.37 9.35 -1.80
N LEU A 50 -12.59 10.51 -2.41
CA LEU A 50 -12.08 11.78 -1.88
C LEU A 50 -12.74 12.07 -0.53
N ASP A 51 -11.93 12.23 0.51
CA ASP A 51 -12.35 12.74 1.81
C ASP A 51 -12.05 14.24 1.90
N ALA A 52 -13.08 15.06 2.12
CA ALA A 52 -12.93 16.50 2.24
C ALA A 52 -12.15 16.94 3.48
N ALA A 53 -12.11 16.11 4.53
CA ALA A 53 -11.40 16.43 5.77
C ALA A 53 -9.88 16.24 5.63
N THR A 54 -9.44 15.26 4.82
CA THR A 54 -8.02 14.97 4.62
C THR A 54 -7.47 15.58 3.33
N GLY A 55 -8.34 15.84 2.34
CA GLY A 55 -7.96 16.27 1.00
C GLY A 55 -7.40 15.14 0.12
N TYR A 56 -7.41 13.90 0.60
CA TYR A 56 -6.90 12.74 -0.13
C TYR A 56 -8.02 11.77 -0.50
N ALA A 57 -7.76 10.93 -1.50
CA ALA A 57 -8.62 9.77 -1.74
C ALA A 57 -8.33 8.74 -0.66
N GLU A 58 -9.26 8.49 0.27
CA GLU A 58 -9.10 7.58 1.40
C GLU A 58 -9.71 6.21 1.16
N LEU A 59 -9.29 5.21 1.94
CA LEU A 59 -9.76 3.82 1.79
C LEU A 59 -11.26 3.72 2.08
N VAL A 60 -11.99 3.11 1.15
CA VAL A 60 -13.37 2.67 1.35
C VAL A 60 -13.44 1.16 1.11
N VAL A 61 -13.99 0.44 2.08
CA VAL A 61 -14.12 -1.02 2.05
C VAL A 61 -15.57 -1.37 1.78
N LYS A 62 -15.82 -2.18 0.75
CA LYS A 62 -17.16 -2.65 0.35
C LYS A 62 -17.15 -4.17 0.25
N ALA A 63 -18.22 -4.83 0.69
CA ALA A 63 -18.44 -6.21 0.29
C ALA A 63 -18.62 -6.26 -1.23
N ARG A 64 -18.13 -7.31 -1.88
CA ARG A 64 -18.50 -7.59 -3.26
C ARG A 64 -19.89 -8.22 -3.26
N ASP A 65 -20.73 -7.81 -4.20
CA ASP A 65 -21.96 -8.54 -4.48
C ASP A 65 -21.60 -9.97 -4.91
N ALA A 66 -22.41 -10.94 -4.48
CA ALA A 66 -22.22 -12.37 -4.78
C ALA A 66 -22.38 -12.68 -6.28
#